data_AF-A0A523MRV3-F1
#
_entry.id   AF-A0A523MRV3-F1
#
_cell.length_a   1.000
_cell.length_b   1.000
_cell.length_c   1.000
_cell.angle_alpha   90.00
_cell.angle_beta   90.00
_cell.angle_gamma   90.00
#
_symmetry.space_group_name_H-M   'P 1'
#
loop_
_entity.id
_entity.type
_entity.pdbx_description
1 polymer ?
#
loop_
_entity_poly.entity_id
_entity_poly.type
_entity_poly.pdbx_seq_one_letter_code
_entity_poly.pdbx_strand_id
1 'polypeptide(L)'
;MVRLTLLASIAVMALAAAPVTVIADSLIVDNLSQSTASVDTRPNRGMSMTTVESRWGVPLSKHNAIGDPPITRWEYPYFIVYFEYTNVIHAVQKN
;
A
#
# COMPACT_ATOMS: atom_id res chain seq x y z
N MET A 1 -42.91 55.90 6.60
CA MET A 1 -42.22 55.83 7.91
C MET A 1 -42.45 54.47 8.59
N VAL A 2 -41.98 53.35 8.01
CA VAL A 2 -42.00 52.00 8.64
C VAL A 2 -40.79 51.17 8.16
N ARG A 3 -39.64 51.82 7.90
CA ARG A 3 -38.41 51.17 7.40
C ARG A 3 -37.21 51.36 8.32
N LEU A 4 -37.43 51.76 9.57
CA LEU A 4 -36.36 52.22 10.48
C LEU A 4 -36.33 51.53 11.86
N THR A 5 -37.28 50.63 12.17
CA THR A 5 -37.31 49.93 13.47
C THR A 5 -36.86 48.47 13.42
N LEU A 6 -36.42 47.97 12.25
CA LEU A 6 -35.98 46.58 12.07
C LEU A 6 -34.45 46.43 12.11
N LEU A 7 -33.77 47.29 12.88
CA LEU A 7 -32.31 47.29 13.02
C LEU A 7 -31.81 46.89 14.42
N ALA A 8 -32.69 46.45 15.33
CA ALA A 8 -32.32 46.32 16.74
C ALA A 8 -32.72 44.98 17.41
N SER A 9 -32.88 43.87 16.66
CA SER A 9 -33.31 42.58 17.27
C SER A 9 -32.62 41.32 16.75
N ILE A 10 -31.65 41.41 15.84
CA ILE A 10 -30.88 40.24 15.34
C ILE A 10 -29.43 40.32 15.84
N ALA A 11 -29.26 40.69 17.11
CA ALA A 11 -27.94 40.81 17.75
C ALA A 11 -27.65 39.68 18.77
N VAL A 12 -28.49 38.64 18.88
CA VAL A 12 -28.43 37.70 20.02
C VAL A 12 -28.35 36.21 19.63
N MET A 13 -28.34 35.85 18.35
CA MET A 13 -28.37 34.41 17.95
C MET A 13 -27.32 34.06 16.90
N ALA A 14 -26.06 34.45 17.11
CA ALA A 14 -24.94 34.02 16.27
C ALA A 14 -23.71 33.57 17.09
N LEU A 15 -23.95 33.12 18.33
CA LEU A 15 -22.91 32.66 19.24
C LEU A 15 -23.03 31.15 19.48
N ALA A 16 -22.55 30.35 18.52
CA ALA A 16 -21.97 29.01 18.72
C ALA A 16 -21.89 28.24 17.39
N ALA A 17 -20.97 28.63 16.51
CA ALA A 17 -20.48 27.76 15.45
C ALA A 17 -18.96 27.82 15.45
N ALA A 18 -18.34 27.29 16.51
CA ALA A 18 -16.91 27.04 16.50
C ALA A 18 -16.66 25.81 15.60
N PRO A 19 -15.75 25.90 14.60
CA PRO A 19 -15.43 24.74 13.78
C PRO A 19 -14.69 23.71 14.64
N VAL A 20 -15.24 22.50 14.73
CA VAL A 20 -14.54 21.34 15.29
C VAL A 20 -13.45 20.95 14.30
N THR A 21 -12.18 21.19 14.63
CA THR A 21 -11.06 20.71 13.82
C THR A 21 -10.82 19.24 14.14
N VAL A 22 -11.28 18.36 13.26
CA VAL A 22 -10.94 16.93 13.29
C VAL A 22 -9.46 16.78 12.93
N ILE A 23 -8.63 16.42 13.90
CA ILE A 23 -7.24 16.05 13.67
C ILE A 23 -7.25 14.55 13.37
N ALA A 24 -7.19 14.18 12.08
CA ALA A 24 -6.99 12.80 11.68
C ALA A 24 -5.49 12.49 11.76
N ASP A 25 -5.12 11.57 12.66
CA ASP A 25 -3.74 11.10 12.75
C ASP A 25 -3.50 10.10 11.61
N SER A 26 -2.66 10.48 10.66
CA SER A 26 -2.25 9.59 9.57
C SER A 26 -1.09 8.75 10.10
N LEU A 27 -1.37 7.49 10.46
CA LEU A 27 -0.33 6.52 10.77
C LEU A 27 0.44 6.19 9.49
N ILE A 28 1.55 6.88 9.25
CA ILE A 28 2.50 6.54 8.19
C ILE A 28 3.17 5.24 8.63
N VAL A 29 2.74 4.12 8.05
CA VAL A 29 3.51 2.88 8.15
C VAL A 29 4.71 3.05 7.24
N ASP A 30 5.82 3.50 7.81
CA ASP A 30 7.13 3.47 7.16
C ASP A 30 7.52 2.00 6.93
N ASN A 31 6.99 1.41 5.85
CA ASN A 31 7.57 0.23 5.21
C ASN A 31 8.82 0.63 4.41
N LEU A 32 9.59 1.59 4.92
CA LEU A 32 10.91 1.90 4.43
C LEU A 32 11.91 1.09 5.26
N SER A 33 11.83 -0.24 5.13
CA SER A 33 13.00 -1.06 5.37
C SER A 33 14.05 -0.59 4.36
N GLN A 34 14.89 0.33 4.82
CA GLN A 34 16.14 0.75 4.21
C GLN A 34 16.88 -0.48 3.72
N SER A 35 16.70 -0.84 2.45
CA SER A 35 17.61 -1.76 1.79
C SER A 35 18.78 -0.89 1.31
N THR A 36 19.69 -0.60 2.25
CA THR A 36 21.11 -0.57 1.91
C THR A 36 21.37 -1.76 1.00
N ALA A 37 22.16 -1.57 -0.06
CA ALA A 37 22.40 -2.51 -1.17
C ALA A 37 23.03 -3.86 -0.75
N SER A 38 22.35 -4.55 0.15
CA SER A 38 22.48 -5.96 0.45
C SER A 38 21.77 -6.66 -0.69
N VAL A 39 22.48 -7.54 -1.38
CA VAL A 39 21.84 -8.43 -2.35
C VAL A 39 20.89 -9.31 -1.54
N ASP A 40 19.61 -8.97 -1.53
CA ASP A 40 18.60 -9.78 -0.86
C ASP A 40 18.69 -11.22 -1.37
N THR A 41 18.73 -12.17 -0.46
CA THR A 41 18.84 -13.60 -0.80
C THR A 41 17.61 -14.14 -1.52
N ARG A 42 16.49 -13.41 -1.46
CA ARG A 42 15.21 -13.73 -2.11
C ARG A 42 14.39 -12.45 -2.41
N PRO A 43 13.41 -12.52 -3.34
CA PRO A 43 12.52 -11.40 -3.64
C PRO A 43 11.72 -10.90 -2.44
N ASN A 44 11.59 -9.58 -2.31
CA ASN A 44 10.68 -8.96 -1.33
C ASN A 44 9.24 -8.90 -1.88
N ARG A 45 8.27 -8.84 -0.96
CA ARG A 45 6.86 -8.64 -1.29
C ARG A 45 6.68 -7.37 -2.13
N GLY A 46 5.84 -7.46 -3.15
CA GLY A 46 5.51 -6.35 -4.06
C GLY A 46 6.44 -6.20 -5.26
N MET A 47 7.59 -6.89 -5.31
CA MET A 47 8.43 -6.90 -6.53
C MET A 47 7.65 -7.47 -7.73
N SER A 48 7.86 -6.93 -8.92
CA SER A 48 7.25 -7.45 -10.14
C SER A 48 7.97 -8.73 -10.62
N MET A 49 7.28 -9.60 -11.36
CA MET A 49 7.88 -10.75 -12.05
C MET A 49 9.10 -10.36 -12.88
N THR A 50 9.02 -9.25 -13.62
CA THR A 50 10.13 -8.73 -14.44
C THR A 50 11.33 -8.33 -13.58
N THR A 51 11.09 -7.68 -12.42
CA THR A 51 12.15 -7.33 -11.47
C THR A 51 12.78 -8.56 -10.83
N VAL A 52 11.99 -9.59 -10.55
CA VAL A 52 12.51 -10.86 -10.03
C VAL A 52 13.39 -11.56 -11.08
N GLU A 53 12.91 -11.66 -12.31
CA GLU A 53 13.66 -12.28 -13.40
C GLU A 53 14.96 -11.50 -13.73
N SER A 54 14.93 -10.17 -13.65
CA SER A 54 16.13 -9.35 -13.91
C SER A 54 17.20 -9.45 -12.80
N ARG A 55 16.78 -9.65 -11.55
CA ARG A 55 17.70 -9.73 -10.40
C ARG A 55 18.23 -11.14 -10.13
N TRP A 56 17.41 -12.18 -10.31
CA TRP A 56 17.77 -13.57 -10.00
C TRP A 56 17.89 -14.46 -11.24
N GLY A 57 17.62 -13.95 -12.43
CA GLY A 57 17.65 -14.69 -13.70
C GLY A 57 16.37 -15.47 -13.96
N VAL A 58 16.41 -16.33 -14.99
CA VAL A 58 15.28 -17.19 -15.37
C VAL A 58 15.10 -18.29 -14.30
N PRO A 59 13.88 -18.52 -13.81
CA PRO A 59 13.62 -19.60 -12.85
C PRO A 59 13.84 -20.98 -13.47
N LEU A 60 14.14 -21.97 -12.63
CA LEU A 60 14.26 -23.38 -13.01
C LEU A 60 12.92 -23.95 -13.51
N SER A 61 11.81 -23.46 -12.95
CA SER A 61 10.47 -23.87 -13.36
C SER A 61 9.46 -22.74 -13.13
N LYS A 62 8.52 -22.58 -14.06
CA LYS A 62 7.36 -21.69 -13.97
C LYS A 62 6.11 -22.56 -13.97
N HIS A 63 5.36 -22.53 -12.88
CA HIS A 63 4.07 -23.21 -12.77
C HIS A 63 2.94 -22.24 -13.12
N ASN A 64 1.94 -22.72 -13.86
CA ASN A 64 0.79 -21.93 -14.26
C ASN A 64 0.03 -21.37 -13.05
N ALA A 65 -0.67 -20.25 -13.26
CA ALA A 65 -1.52 -19.66 -12.25
C ALA A 65 -2.71 -20.57 -11.91
N ILE A 66 -3.07 -20.64 -10.63
CA ILE A 66 -4.23 -21.40 -10.12
C ILE A 66 -5.06 -20.49 -9.20
N GLY A 67 -6.39 -20.58 -9.30
CA GLY A 67 -7.34 -19.90 -8.40
C GLY A 67 -7.76 -18.49 -8.83
N ASP A 68 -8.57 -17.87 -7.96
CA ASP A 68 -8.98 -16.47 -8.02
C ASP A 68 -8.87 -15.87 -6.60
N PRO A 69 -7.92 -14.95 -6.34
CA PRO A 69 -6.99 -14.34 -7.30
C PRO A 69 -5.94 -15.36 -7.81
N PRO A 70 -5.41 -15.16 -9.04
CA PRO A 70 -4.52 -16.13 -9.68
C PRO A 70 -3.14 -16.15 -9.02
N ILE A 71 -2.73 -17.31 -8.49
CA ILE A 71 -1.41 -17.50 -7.87
C ILE A 71 -0.47 -18.28 -8.78
N THR A 72 0.61 -17.64 -9.20
CA THR A 72 1.70 -18.21 -10.00
C THR A 72 2.88 -18.60 -9.09
N ARG A 73 3.51 -19.74 -9.35
CA ARG A 73 4.70 -20.20 -8.58
C ARG A 73 5.90 -20.33 -9.50
N TRP A 74 7.00 -19.67 -9.16
CA TRP A 74 8.29 -19.89 -9.82
C TRP A 74 9.30 -20.49 -8.85
N GLU A 75 10.16 -21.37 -9.37
CA GLU A 75 11.18 -22.04 -8.59
C GLU A 75 12.58 -21.60 -9.00
N TYR A 76 13.37 -21.17 -8.02
CA TYR A 76 14.78 -20.87 -8.14
C TYR A 76 15.62 -21.95 -7.42
N PRO A 77 16.96 -21.95 -7.58
CA PRO A 77 17.82 -22.92 -6.90
C PRO A 77 17.67 -22.92 -5.38
N TYR A 78 17.56 -21.74 -4.76
CA TYR A 78 17.56 -21.58 -3.30
C TYR A 78 16.22 -21.17 -2.71
N PHE A 79 15.23 -20.78 -3.51
CA PHE A 79 13.93 -20.35 -3.00
C PHE A 79 12.81 -20.63 -4.00
N ILE A 80 11.57 -20.53 -3.51
CA ILE A 80 10.35 -20.55 -4.32
C ILE A 80 9.65 -19.21 -4.11
N VAL A 81 9.24 -18.57 -5.20
CA VAL A 81 8.51 -17.30 -5.15
C VAL A 81 7.10 -17.49 -5.69
N TYR A 82 6.15 -16.88 -5.00
CA TYR A 82 4.73 -16.88 -5.31
C TYR A 82 4.31 -15.48 -5.69
N PHE A 83 3.58 -15.39 -6.80
CA PHE A 83 3.04 -14.15 -7.32
C PHE A 83 1.52 -14.21 -7.35
N GLU A 84 0.88 -13.11 -7.01
CA GLU A 84 -0.49 -12.84 -7.39
C GLU A 84 -0.47 -11.86 -8.56
N TYR A 85 -1.15 -12.20 -9.66
CA TYR A 85 -0.96 -11.53 -10.95
C TYR A 85 0.52 -11.45 -11.33
N THR A 86 1.14 -10.28 -11.24
CA THR A 86 2.54 -10.01 -11.58
C THR A 86 3.41 -9.71 -10.37
N ASN A 87 2.86 -9.68 -9.15
CA ASN A 87 3.54 -9.12 -7.98
C ASN A 87 3.83 -10.21 -6.94
N VAL A 88 5.02 -10.17 -6.36
CA VAL A 88 5.43 -11.11 -5.31
C VAL A 88 4.52 -10.96 -4.10
N ILE A 89 3.89 -12.05 -3.68
CA ILE A 89 3.17 -12.12 -2.41
C ILE A 89 3.98 -12.86 -1.35
N HIS A 90 4.85 -13.80 -1.74
CA HIS A 90 5.69 -14.52 -0.79
C HIS A 90 6.91 -15.18 -1.45
N ALA A 91 8.00 -15.32 -0.70
CA ALA A 91 9.19 -16.06 -1.14
C ALA A 91 9.70 -16.94 0.01
N VAL A 92 9.83 -18.24 -0.23
CA VAL A 92 10.18 -19.27 0.75
C VAL A 92 11.54 -19.85 0.43
N GLN A 93 12.44 -19.88 1.40
CA GLN A 93 13.75 -20.52 1.29
C GLN A 93 13.58 -22.05 1.13
N LYS A 94 14.34 -22.67 0.22
CA LYS A 94 14.47 -24.13 0.13
C LYS A 94 15.46 -24.60 1.21
N ASN A 95 15.09 -25.63 1.97
CA ASN A 95 15.95 -26.29 2.96
C ASN A 95 16.91 -27.28 2.30
#